data_AF-A0A2E4QGV0-F1
#
_entry.id   AF-A0A2E4QGV0-F1
#
_cell.length_a   1.000
_cell.length_b   1.000
_cell.length_c   1.000
_cell.angle_alpha   90.00
_cell.angle_beta   90.00
_cell.angle_gamma   90.00
#
_symmetry.space_group_name_H-M   'P 1'
#
loop_
_entity.id
_entity.type
_entity.pdbx_description
1 polymer ?
#
loop_
_entity_poly.entity_id
_entity_poly.type
_entity_poly.pdbx_seq_one_letter_code
_entity_poly.pdbx_strand_id
1 'polypeptide(L)'
;MSEETTKNITTVILILIFIGMMIFIGVRARRNREDMLKSHAPKVAGKDELEGGARHPQRFDEPDEEALEEMAELLGEGSDDEEA
;
A
#
# COMPACT_ATOMS: atom_id res chain seq x y z
N MET A 1 -40.73 31.80 34.10
CA MET A 1 -39.57 32.19 33.27
C MET A 1 -40.03 33.30 32.33
N SER A 2 -39.29 34.40 32.21
CA SER A 2 -39.64 35.43 31.22
C SER A 2 -39.33 34.91 29.81
N GLU A 3 -40.08 35.38 28.81
CA GLU A 3 -39.89 34.96 27.41
C GLU A 3 -38.47 35.28 26.90
N GLU A 4 -37.91 36.39 27.35
CA GLU A 4 -36.54 36.82 27.08
C GLU A 4 -35.50 35.90 27.74
N THR A 5 -35.73 35.49 28.99
CA THR A 5 -34.89 34.49 29.67
C THR A 5 -34.87 33.17 28.92
N THR A 6 -36.03 32.69 28.44
CA THR A 6 -36.12 31.46 27.65
C THR A 6 -35.36 31.59 26.33
N LYS A 7 -35.55 32.69 25.59
CA LYS A 7 -34.81 32.95 24.33
C LYS A 7 -33.31 32.94 24.55
N ASN A 8 -32.82 33.66 25.57
CA ASN A 8 -31.39 33.72 25.87
C ASN A 8 -30.81 32.36 26.22
N ILE A 9 -31.49 31.57 27.06
CA ILE A 9 -31.05 30.22 27.43
C ILE A 9 -31.01 29.32 26.20
N THR A 10 -32.06 29.34 25.36
CA THR A 10 -32.10 28.55 24.13
C THR A 10 -30.98 28.93 23.17
N THR A 11 -30.72 30.23 22.97
CA THR A 11 -29.63 30.69 22.10
C THR A 11 -28.27 30.22 22.59
N VAL A 12 -27.99 30.28 23.90
CA VAL A 12 -26.73 29.78 24.47
C VAL A 12 -26.58 28.28 24.23
N ILE A 13 -27.64 27.49 24.44
CA ILE A 13 -27.62 26.05 24.19
C ILE A 13 -27.32 25.75 22.71
N LEU A 14 -27.95 26.47 21.79
CA LEU A 14 -27.72 26.29 20.35
C LEU A 14 -26.28 26.59 19.95
N ILE A 15 -25.68 27.64 20.51
CA ILE A 15 -24.26 27.98 20.28
C ILE A 15 -23.35 26.85 20.76
N LEU A 16 -23.61 26.29 21.95
CA LEU A 16 -22.83 25.18 22.49
C LEU A 16 -22.93 23.93 21.62
N ILE A 17 -24.13 23.60 21.14
CA ILE A 17 -24.34 22.47 20.23
C ILE A 17 -23.59 22.72 18.90
N PHE A 18 -23.64 23.94 18.37
CA PHE A 18 -22.95 24.30 17.13
C PHE A 18 -21.42 24.15 17.26
N ILE A 19 -20.83 24.63 18.35
CA ILE A 19 -19.40 24.46 18.64
C ILE A 19 -19.06 22.97 18.78
N GLY A 20 -19.90 22.20 19.49
CA GLY A 20 -19.73 20.76 19.61
C GLY A 20 -19.71 20.05 18.25
N MET A 21 -20.61 20.41 17.34
CA MET A 21 -20.63 19.88 15.98
C MET A 21 -19.38 20.26 15.17
N MET A 22 -18.91 21.51 15.26
CA MET A 22 -17.67 21.93 14.58
C MET A 22 -16.46 21.10 15.04
N ILE A 23 -16.32 20.86 16.34
CA ILE A 23 -15.25 20.03 16.89
C ILE A 23 -15.38 18.58 16.40
N PHE A 24 -16.59 18.01 16.46
CA PHE A 24 -16.85 16.64 16.03
C PHE A 24 -16.50 16.42 14.55
N ILE A 25 -16.95 17.32 13.68
CA ILE A 25 -16.65 17.28 12.24
C ILE A 25 -15.14 17.42 12.02
N GLY A 26 -14.47 18.35 12.72
CA GLY A 26 -13.02 18.54 12.63
C GLY A 26 -12.22 17.28 13.00
N VAL A 27 -12.60 16.60 14.08
CA VAL A 27 -11.97 15.34 14.50
C VAL A 27 -12.25 14.22 13.49
N ARG A 28 -13.50 14.10 13.02
CA ARG A 28 -13.90 13.07 12.03
C ARG A 28 -13.18 13.26 10.70
N ALA A 29 -13.05 14.51 10.24
CA ALA A 29 -12.34 14.86 9.01
C ALA A 29 -10.84 14.54 9.10
N ARG A 30 -10.20 14.80 10.24
CA ARG A 30 -8.79 14.43 10.47
C ARG A 30 -8.59 12.93 10.39
N ARG A 31 -9.42 12.15 11.08
CA ARG A 31 -9.36 10.67 11.03
C ARG A 31 -9.57 10.13 9.62
N ASN A 32 -10.57 10.63 8.91
CA ASN A 32 -10.84 10.22 7.52
C ASN A 32 -9.65 10.56 6.60
N ARG A 33 -9.04 11.73 6.78
CA ARG A 33 -7.84 12.12 6.03
C ARG A 33 -6.63 11.25 6.35
N GLU A 34 -6.43 10.87 7.61
CA GLU A 34 -5.36 9.94 8.00
C GLU A 34 -5.56 8.55 7.40
N ASP A 35 -6.80 8.04 7.41
CA ASP A 35 -7.13 6.74 6.81
C ASP A 35 -6.92 6.77 5.29
N MET A 36 -7.32 7.86 4.63
CA MET A 36 -7.06 8.10 3.20
C MET A 36 -5.56 8.19 2.91
N LEU A 37 -4.78 8.90 3.72
CA LEU A 37 -3.33 8.99 3.53
C LEU A 37 -2.63 7.63 3.74
N LYS A 38 -3.14 6.79 4.63
CA LYS A 38 -2.64 5.42 4.83
C LYS A 38 -3.03 4.49 3.68
N SER A 39 -4.26 4.56 3.19
CA SER A 39 -4.71 3.71 2.07
C SER A 39 -4.09 4.11 0.73
N HIS A 40 -3.79 5.40 0.56
CA HIS A 40 -3.11 5.94 -0.62
C HIS A 40 -1.60 6.09 -0.43
N ALA A 41 -1.04 5.59 0.67
CA ALA A 41 0.41 5.52 0.82
C ALA A 41 0.98 4.69 -0.34
N PRO A 42 2.12 5.10 -0.94
CA PRO A 42 2.70 4.38 -2.05
C PRO A 42 2.97 2.94 -1.61
N LYS A 43 2.46 1.98 -2.37
CA LYS A 43 2.73 0.56 -2.13
C LYS A 43 4.22 0.34 -2.32
N VAL A 44 4.93 0.16 -1.20
CA VAL A 44 6.37 -0.13 -1.22
C VAL A 44 6.53 -1.61 -1.50
N ALA A 45 7.21 -1.95 -2.59
CA ALA A 45 7.53 -3.33 -2.95
C ALA A 45 8.25 -4.02 -1.76
N GLY A 46 7.80 -5.23 -1.41
CA GLY A 46 8.32 -6.01 -0.27
C GLY A 46 7.61 -5.80 1.08
N LYS A 47 6.57 -4.95 1.17
CA LYS A 47 5.69 -4.86 2.36
C LYS A 47 4.43 -5.72 2.30
N ASP A 48 4.05 -6.18 1.10
CA ASP A 48 3.01 -7.21 0.96
C ASP A 48 3.65 -8.57 1.26
N GLU A 49 2.99 -9.42 2.06
CA GLU A 49 3.34 -10.85 2.26
C GLU A 49 3.11 -11.69 0.98
N LEU A 50 3.29 -11.09 -0.20
CA LEU A 50 3.57 -11.90 -1.38
C LEU A 50 5.04 -12.26 -1.27
N GLU A 51 5.28 -13.40 -0.62
CA GLU A 51 6.54 -14.12 -0.62
C GLU A 51 7.03 -14.13 -2.08
N GLY A 52 8.00 -13.27 -2.39
CA GLY A 52 8.50 -13.04 -3.75
C GLY A 52 9.30 -14.22 -4.31
N GLY A 53 9.12 -15.41 -3.73
CA GLY A 53 9.69 -16.64 -4.20
C GLY A 53 8.99 -17.12 -5.47
N ALA A 54 9.76 -17.79 -6.33
CA ALA A 54 9.16 -18.55 -7.41
C ALA A 54 8.24 -19.63 -6.82
N ARG A 55 7.09 -19.88 -7.47
CA ARG A 55 6.16 -20.95 -7.05
C ARG A 55 6.81 -22.34 -7.03
N HIS A 56 7.85 -22.52 -7.83
CA HIS A 56 8.68 -23.72 -7.89
C HIS A 56 10.14 -23.31 -7.82
N PRO A 57 10.69 -23.06 -6.61
CA PRO A 57 12.08 -22.64 -6.46
C PRO A 57 13.05 -23.74 -6.95
N GLN A 58 12.63 -25.01 -6.92
CA GLN A 58 13.46 -26.14 -7.37
C GLN A 58 13.77 -26.12 -8.86
N ARG A 59 13.01 -25.38 -9.67
CA ARG A 59 13.29 -25.23 -11.11
C ARG A 59 14.50 -24.35 -11.39
N PHE A 60 15.04 -23.69 -10.37
CA PHE A 60 16.24 -22.88 -10.47
C PHE A 60 17.45 -23.58 -9.82
N ASP A 61 17.28 -24.79 -9.28
CA ASP A 61 18.37 -25.56 -8.67
C ASP A 61 19.28 -26.19 -9.75
N GLU A 62 18.70 -26.57 -10.89
CA GLU A 62 19.43 -27.11 -12.05
C GLU A 62 19.01 -26.37 -13.33
N PRO A 63 19.97 -26.00 -14.20
CA PRO A 63 19.67 -25.42 -15.51
C PRO A 63 18.96 -26.45 -16.39
N ASP A 64 18.04 -25.98 -17.24
CA ASP A 64 17.40 -26.82 -18.24
C ASP A 64 18.31 -27.09 -19.44
N GLU A 65 17.92 -28.04 -20.30
CA GLU A 65 18.71 -28.44 -21.48
C GLU A 65 19.00 -27.25 -22.42
N GLU A 66 18.05 -26.32 -22.56
CA GLU A 66 18.20 -25.10 -23.36
C GLU A 66 19.26 -24.16 -22.74
N ALA A 67 19.23 -23.92 -21.43
CA ALA A 67 20.27 -23.14 -20.76
C ALA A 67 21.64 -23.83 -20.79
N LEU A 68 21.69 -25.17 -20.77
CA LEU A 68 22.94 -25.92 -20.90
C LEU A 68 23.54 -25.78 -22.31
N GLU A 69 22.73 -25.80 -23.36
CA GLU A 69 23.17 -25.59 -24.75
C GLU A 69 23.71 -24.17 -24.95
N GLU A 70 23.01 -23.15 -24.42
CA GLU A 70 23.50 -21.77 -24.42
C GLU A 70 24.83 -21.62 -23.67
N MET A 71 25.00 -22.31 -22.54
CA MET A 71 26.26 -22.30 -21.79
C MET A 71 27.39 -22.98 -22.57
N ALA A 72 27.11 -24.05 -23.31
CA ALA A 72 28.09 -24.73 -24.16
C ALA A 72 28.53 -23.85 -25.35
N GLU A 73 27.60 -23.10 -25.95
CA GLU A 73 27.91 -22.10 -26.98
C GLU A 73 28.78 -20.97 -26.42
N LEU A 74 28.47 -20.47 -25.23
CA LEU A 74 29.28 -19.45 -24.53
C LEU A 74 30.67 -19.95 -24.11
N LEU A 75 30.81 -21.25 -23.83
CA LEU A 75 32.09 -21.89 -23.50
C LEU A 75 32.95 -22.19 -24.74
N GLY A 76 32.41 -22.01 -25.94
CA GLY A 76 33.08 -22.33 -27.20
C GLY A 76 33.13 -23.83 -27.51
N GLU A 77 32.49 -24.69 -26.70
CA GLU A 77 32.44 -26.14 -26.93
C GLU A 77 31.57 -26.49 -28.14
N GLY A 78 30.67 -25.59 -28.57
CA GLY A 78 29.93 -25.71 -29.83
C GLY A 78 30.69 -25.21 -31.07
N SER A 79 31.86 -24.58 -30.91
CA SER A 79 32.66 -24.03 -32.02
C SER A 79 33.95 -24.79 -32.32
N ASP A 80 34.34 -25.76 -31.51
CA ASP A 80 35.62 -26.48 -31.62
C ASP A 80 35.43 -27.98 -31.94
N ASP A 81 34.78 -28.27 -33.07
CA ASP A 81 34.89 -29.57 -33.76
C ASP A 81 34.90 -29.41 -35.30
N GLU A 82 35.45 -28.29 -35.80
CA GLU A 82 35.85 -28.09 -37.20
C GLU A 82 37.13 -27.22 -37.25
N GLU A 83 38.30 -27.76 -36.85
CA GLU A 83 39.60 -27.56 -37.52
C GLU A 83 40.77 -28.18 -36.72
N ALA A 84 41.45 -29.14 -37.37
CA ALA A 84 42.83 -29.64 -37.18
C ALA A 84 43.21 -30.50 -35.95
#